data_AF-A0A350JJB6-F1
#
_entry.id   AF-A0A350JJB6-F1
#
_cell.length_a   1.000
_cell.length_b   1.000
_cell.length_c   1.000
_cell.angle_alpha   90.00
_cell.angle_beta   90.00
_cell.angle_gamma   90.00
#
_symmetry.space_group_name_H-M   'P 1'
#
loop_
_entity.id
_entity.type
_entity.pdbx_description
1 polymer ?
#
loop_
_entity_poly.entity_id
_entity_poly.type
_entity_poly.pdbx_seq_one_letter_code
_entity_poly.pdbx_strand_id
1 'polypeptide(L)'
;MLSRVFIVILILSSFDHSICLAQQAFELEALQSPNRYKSNIEGQLKIIETAVFSEEPSENKVLLENGYAKYEFKNPDAWPPDQIGTYRPVAVRVIFTKYPRDSAFWLTDYQWLLSKRLTALFELDSNLNSTAIEYSILLQTDCDNEFETMQLFHGIEVSYEPIKETIDVTEIDADLSNTQTKNPLAVRKVTQFMRRDRYTMDSAVFSVLDRNTQWNNAVVVLDWTGSMYGHGAEAILWQALNEEQNRIRHCVFFNDGDRTKTRKKTIGYTKGIYFSETASITDPIKMMRRVQHKGNGGDSPENDLEALIATINKLPESQDIILVADNASCIRDFVLLQCLNRPIHVVLCRTKNGINPQYINLAWKTGGSLHFNDIDVHDLSEKMKFGSLDINGTKYVLTLNDVLQPVDRSDHFFAHCDRYYTYPKRLNRSKRRKEPECYFQD
;
A
#
# COMPACT_ATOMS: atom_id res chain seq x y z
N MET A 1 22.05 -46.59 -37.83
CA MET A 1 22.28 -47.11 -36.47
C MET A 1 22.91 -46.01 -35.63
N LEU A 2 22.53 -45.94 -34.35
CA LEU A 2 22.95 -44.99 -33.29
C LEU A 2 22.02 -43.78 -33.07
N SER A 3 21.01 -44.08 -32.23
CA SER A 3 20.20 -43.17 -31.43
C SER A 3 21.08 -42.40 -30.45
N ARG A 4 20.88 -41.08 -30.33
CA ARG A 4 21.38 -40.26 -29.21
C ARG A 4 20.18 -39.79 -28.41
N VAL A 5 19.93 -40.51 -27.31
CA VAL A 5 19.02 -40.13 -26.24
C VAL A 5 19.66 -38.96 -25.49
N PHE A 6 19.05 -37.78 -25.56
CA PHE A 6 19.33 -36.69 -24.63
C PHE A 6 18.47 -36.94 -23.38
N ILE A 7 19.10 -37.37 -22.30
CA ILE A 7 18.49 -37.42 -20.98
C ILE A 7 18.44 -35.98 -20.46
N VAL A 8 17.26 -35.38 -20.47
CA VAL A 8 16.97 -34.15 -19.72
C VAL A 8 16.78 -34.59 -18.27
N ILE A 9 17.80 -34.35 -17.45
CA ILE A 9 17.68 -34.47 -16.00
C ILE A 9 16.87 -33.26 -15.53
N LEU A 10 15.59 -33.48 -15.26
CA LEU A 10 14.72 -32.59 -14.50
C LEU A 10 15.26 -32.54 -13.06
N ILE A 11 16.09 -31.54 -12.76
CA ILE A 11 16.37 -31.15 -11.38
C ILE A 11 15.18 -30.28 -10.95
N LEU A 12 14.18 -30.92 -10.35
CA LEU A 12 13.22 -30.28 -9.46
C LEU A 12 13.99 -29.84 -8.21
N SER A 13 14.68 -28.70 -8.28
CA SER A 13 15.07 -27.96 -7.08
C SER A 13 13.84 -27.16 -6.66
N SER A 14 13.13 -27.67 -5.66
CA SER A 14 12.25 -26.88 -4.79
C SER A 14 13.09 -25.76 -4.19
N PHE A 15 13.13 -24.63 -4.87
CA PHE A 15 13.57 -23.37 -4.28
C PHE A 15 12.44 -22.90 -3.38
N ASP A 16 12.49 -23.30 -2.11
CA ASP A 16 11.81 -22.56 -1.05
C ASP A 16 12.47 -21.18 -0.97
N HIS A 17 11.99 -20.25 -1.79
CA HIS A 17 12.25 -18.83 -1.62
C HIS A 17 11.45 -18.38 -0.40
N SER A 18 12.01 -18.59 0.78
CA SER A 18 11.61 -17.87 1.98
C SER A 18 12.06 -16.41 1.83
N ILE A 19 11.33 -15.65 1.00
CA ILE A 19 11.30 -14.20 1.12
C ILE A 19 10.77 -13.96 2.53
N CYS A 20 11.64 -13.46 3.42
CA CYS A 20 11.28 -13.15 4.80
C CYS A 20 10.29 -11.97 4.79
N LEU A 21 9.01 -12.29 4.55
CA LEU A 21 7.89 -11.43 4.89
C LEU A 21 8.03 -11.10 6.37
N ALA A 22 7.90 -9.84 6.75
CA ALA A 22 7.75 -9.50 8.16
C ALA A 22 6.54 -10.29 8.68
N GLN A 23 6.80 -11.30 9.52
CA GLN A 23 5.75 -12.15 10.05
C GLN A 23 4.82 -11.29 10.91
N GLN A 24 3.52 -11.37 10.62
CA GLN A 24 2.50 -10.68 11.41
C GLN A 24 2.42 -11.34 12.79
N ALA A 25 2.34 -10.54 13.85
CA ALA A 25 2.14 -11.06 15.19
C ALA A 25 0.72 -11.64 15.32
N PHE A 26 -0.28 -10.88 14.88
CA PHE A 26 -1.69 -11.26 14.96
C PHE A 26 -2.29 -11.49 13.58
N GLU A 27 -2.95 -12.63 13.41
CA GLU A 27 -3.77 -12.90 12.22
C GLU A 27 -5.04 -12.03 12.24
N LEU A 28 -5.36 -11.40 11.12
CA LEU A 28 -6.52 -10.50 11.02
C LEU A 28 -7.85 -11.23 11.29
N GLU A 29 -7.96 -12.50 10.86
CA GLU A 29 -9.13 -13.34 11.13
C GLU A 29 -9.31 -13.59 12.64
N ALA A 30 -8.20 -13.81 13.37
CA ALA A 30 -8.24 -13.97 14.82
C ALA A 30 -8.79 -12.72 15.50
N LEU A 31 -8.35 -11.52 15.06
CA LEU A 31 -8.84 -10.24 15.59
C LEU A 31 -10.32 -9.95 15.22
N GLN A 32 -10.82 -10.48 14.10
CA GLN A 32 -12.23 -10.35 13.72
C GLN A 32 -13.15 -11.29 14.50
N SER A 33 -12.62 -12.39 15.04
CA SER A 33 -13.36 -13.40 15.80
C SER A 33 -12.74 -13.67 17.18
N PRO A 34 -12.56 -12.66 18.04
CA PRO A 34 -11.62 -12.74 19.16
C PRO A 34 -12.04 -13.72 20.26
N ASN A 35 -13.34 -13.93 20.47
CA ASN A 35 -13.82 -14.95 21.41
C ASN A 35 -13.50 -16.39 20.98
N ARG A 36 -13.37 -16.64 19.67
CA ARG A 36 -12.98 -17.94 19.13
C ARG A 36 -11.47 -18.19 19.25
N TYR A 37 -10.67 -17.12 19.12
CA TYR A 37 -9.21 -17.17 19.09
C TYR A 37 -8.54 -16.61 20.35
N LYS A 38 -9.30 -16.49 21.46
CA LYS A 38 -8.85 -15.88 22.72
C LYS A 38 -7.46 -16.35 23.16
N SER A 39 -7.24 -17.67 23.22
CA SER A 39 -5.96 -18.23 23.66
C SER A 39 -4.79 -17.91 22.71
N ASN A 40 -5.06 -17.71 21.42
CA ASN A 40 -4.03 -17.32 20.45
C ASN A 40 -3.65 -15.84 20.63
N ILE A 41 -4.64 -14.96 20.83
CA ILE A 41 -4.42 -13.52 21.02
C ILE A 41 -3.74 -13.25 22.38
N GLU A 42 -4.30 -13.78 23.47
CA GLU A 42 -3.76 -13.59 24.82
C GLU A 42 -2.40 -14.28 25.01
N GLY A 43 -2.16 -15.39 24.33
CA GLY A 43 -0.87 -16.11 24.40
C GLY A 43 0.32 -15.30 23.91
N GLN A 44 0.08 -14.24 23.13
CA GLN A 44 1.11 -13.33 22.62
C GLN A 44 1.24 -12.04 23.45
N LEU A 45 0.34 -11.81 24.40
CA LEU A 45 0.22 -10.57 25.16
C LEU A 45 0.57 -10.82 26.62
N LYS A 46 1.73 -10.33 27.05
CA LYS A 46 2.10 -10.37 28.47
C LYS A 46 1.21 -9.41 29.27
N ILE A 47 0.54 -9.91 30.32
CA ILE A 47 -0.22 -9.06 31.25
C ILE A 47 0.70 -8.50 32.34
N ILE A 48 0.62 -7.19 32.56
CA ILE A 48 1.37 -6.41 33.54
C ILE A 48 0.37 -5.60 34.37
N GLU A 49 0.60 -5.43 35.66
CA GLU A 49 -0.23 -4.60 36.53
C GLU A 49 0.58 -3.42 37.12
N THR A 50 -0.06 -2.26 37.26
CA THR A 50 0.48 -1.08 37.96
C THR A 50 -0.64 -0.39 38.72
N ALA A 51 -0.32 0.47 39.69
CA ALA A 51 -1.33 1.30 40.35
C ALA A 51 -1.96 2.28 39.35
N VAL A 52 -1.13 3.18 38.81
CA VAL A 52 -1.48 4.19 37.80
C VAL A 52 -0.41 4.19 36.70
N PHE A 53 -0.81 4.36 35.45
CA PHE A 53 0.13 4.52 34.33
C PHE A 53 0.70 5.94 34.31
N SER A 54 2.02 6.07 34.15
CA SER A 54 2.66 7.38 34.03
C SER A 54 2.64 7.86 32.58
N GLU A 55 2.00 9.01 32.34
CA GLU A 55 1.94 9.68 31.05
C GLU A 55 3.14 10.61 30.80
N GLU A 56 4.23 10.46 31.56
CA GLU A 56 5.39 11.33 31.43
C GLU A 56 5.95 11.32 29.99
N PRO A 57 6.19 12.51 29.41
CA PRO A 57 6.68 12.60 28.05
C PRO A 57 8.08 11.98 27.96
N SER A 58 8.25 11.12 26.95
CA SER A 58 9.53 10.48 26.65
C SER A 58 9.82 10.61 25.16
N GLU A 59 11.05 10.95 24.81
CA GLU A 59 11.48 11.07 23.41
C GLU A 59 11.37 9.77 22.61
N ASN A 60 11.20 8.62 23.28
CA ASN A 60 11.19 7.27 22.71
C ASN A 60 9.82 6.58 22.78
N LYS A 61 8.74 7.34 23.00
CA LYS A 61 7.38 6.80 23.15
C LYS A 61 6.31 7.69 22.52
N VAL A 62 5.32 7.07 21.88
CA VAL A 62 4.09 7.74 21.45
C VAL A 62 2.92 7.17 22.27
N LEU A 63 2.09 8.06 22.82
CA LEU A 63 0.83 7.70 23.48
C LEU A 63 -0.34 7.97 22.54
N LEU A 64 -1.07 6.93 22.17
CA LEU A 64 -2.28 6.98 21.37
C LEU A 64 -3.49 6.76 22.28
N GLU A 65 -4.28 7.80 22.52
CA GLU A 65 -5.39 7.79 23.45
C GLU A 65 -6.66 7.26 22.77
N ASN A 66 -7.32 6.28 23.38
CA ASN A 66 -8.66 5.84 22.97
C ASN A 66 -9.76 6.35 23.91
N GLY A 67 -9.46 6.41 25.21
CA GLY A 67 -10.42 6.67 26.29
C GLY A 67 -11.16 5.42 26.78
N TYR A 68 -11.87 5.57 27.90
CA TYR A 68 -12.54 4.47 28.61
C TYR A 68 -13.55 3.73 27.72
N ALA A 69 -13.42 2.41 27.65
CA ALA A 69 -14.25 1.50 26.86
C ALA A 69 -14.40 1.85 25.35
N LYS A 70 -13.45 2.61 24.79
CA LYS A 70 -13.41 3.01 23.37
C LYS A 70 -12.18 2.47 22.65
N TYR A 71 -12.24 2.41 21.32
CA TYR A 71 -11.13 1.94 20.48
C TYR A 71 -10.72 2.94 19.40
N GLU A 72 -11.52 3.97 19.11
CA GLU A 72 -11.12 5.02 18.19
C GLU A 72 -10.03 5.90 18.82
N PHE A 73 -8.98 6.24 18.06
CA PHE A 73 -7.95 7.16 18.56
C PHE A 73 -8.47 8.60 18.56
N LYS A 74 -8.25 9.31 19.68
CA LYS A 74 -8.51 10.76 19.77
C LYS A 74 -7.43 11.59 19.09
N ASN A 75 -6.21 11.06 19.03
CA ASN A 75 -5.01 11.72 18.52
C ASN A 75 -4.28 10.84 17.48
N PRO A 76 -4.94 10.37 16.41
CA PRO A 76 -4.30 9.51 15.42
C PRO A 76 -3.07 10.17 14.78
N ASP A 77 -3.09 11.49 14.59
CA ASP A 77 -2.00 12.28 14.02
C ASP A 77 -0.73 12.33 14.90
N ALA A 78 -0.80 11.87 16.15
CA ALA A 78 0.40 11.69 16.99
C ALA A 78 1.28 10.54 16.49
N TRP A 79 0.73 9.65 15.67
CA TRP A 79 1.46 8.62 14.95
C TRP A 79 1.33 8.82 13.44
N PRO A 80 2.40 8.55 12.68
CA PRO A 80 3.76 8.27 13.15
C PRO A 80 4.49 9.53 13.66
N PRO A 81 5.50 9.40 14.55
CA PRO A 81 6.27 10.55 15.03
C PRO A 81 7.04 11.22 13.89
N ASP A 82 7.39 12.51 14.02
CA ASP A 82 8.10 13.31 13.00
C ASP A 82 9.48 12.74 12.57
N GLN A 83 9.93 11.65 13.21
CA GLN A 83 11.23 10.99 13.05
C GLN A 83 11.16 9.61 12.37
N ILE A 84 10.09 9.32 11.60
CA ILE A 84 9.95 8.10 10.77
C ILE A 84 11.26 7.78 10.02
N GLY A 85 11.70 6.53 10.13
CA GLY A 85 12.90 6.03 9.46
C GLY A 85 14.22 6.25 10.21
N THR A 86 14.19 6.87 11.40
CA THR A 86 15.35 6.94 12.32
C THR A 86 15.18 6.11 13.59
N TYR A 87 13.94 5.71 13.89
CA TYR A 87 13.58 4.88 15.04
C TYR A 87 12.74 3.69 14.59
N ARG A 88 12.78 2.61 15.36
CA ARG A 88 12.02 1.39 15.12
C ARG A 88 11.10 1.08 16.30
N PRO A 89 9.80 0.78 16.07
CA PRO A 89 8.93 0.25 17.11
C PRO A 89 9.50 -1.05 17.67
N VAL A 90 9.51 -1.17 18.99
CA VAL A 90 10.00 -2.35 19.72
C VAL A 90 8.99 -2.90 20.71
N ALA A 91 8.06 -2.08 21.19
CA ALA A 91 7.00 -2.57 22.06
C ALA A 91 5.70 -1.82 21.83
N VAL A 92 4.60 -2.55 21.92
CA VAL A 92 3.23 -2.05 21.93
C VAL A 92 2.59 -2.49 23.25
N ARG A 93 2.15 -1.52 24.04
CA ARG A 93 1.46 -1.78 25.30
C ARG A 93 0.04 -1.23 25.24
N VAL A 94 -0.93 -2.12 25.27
CA VAL A 94 -2.35 -1.75 25.33
C VAL A 94 -2.72 -1.53 26.79
N ILE A 95 -3.22 -0.32 27.10
CA ILE A 95 -3.43 0.15 28.47
C ILE A 95 -4.92 0.13 28.80
N PHE A 96 -5.24 -0.64 29.83
CA PHE A 96 -6.57 -0.80 30.40
C PHE A 96 -6.54 -0.54 31.91
N THR A 97 -7.73 -0.56 32.50
CA THR A 97 -7.96 -0.58 33.94
C THR A 97 -8.47 -1.95 34.34
N LYS A 98 -8.05 -2.44 35.52
CA LYS A 98 -8.53 -3.69 36.11
C LYS A 98 -9.85 -3.46 36.85
N TYR A 99 -10.86 -3.03 36.11
CA TYR A 99 -12.15 -2.67 36.66
C TYR A 99 -13.32 -3.22 35.83
N PRO A 100 -14.33 -3.85 36.47
CA PRO A 100 -14.32 -4.34 37.86
C PRO A 100 -13.14 -5.29 38.19
N ARG A 101 -12.77 -5.50 39.46
CA ARG A 101 -11.59 -6.34 39.76
C ARG A 101 -11.74 -7.78 39.29
N ASP A 102 -12.98 -8.29 39.29
CA ASP A 102 -13.34 -9.59 38.75
C ASP A 102 -13.87 -9.42 37.31
N SER A 103 -13.18 -10.08 36.37
CA SER A 103 -13.47 -10.02 34.94
C SER A 103 -14.83 -10.58 34.54
N ALA A 104 -15.46 -11.38 35.40
CA ALA A 104 -16.83 -11.86 35.20
C ALA A 104 -17.87 -10.72 35.18
N PHE A 105 -17.53 -9.55 35.75
CA PHE A 105 -18.42 -8.40 35.84
C PHE A 105 -18.12 -7.29 34.81
N TRP A 106 -17.21 -7.54 33.85
CA TRP A 106 -16.87 -6.53 32.85
C TRP A 106 -18.04 -6.37 31.87
N LEU A 107 -18.58 -5.15 31.79
CA LEU A 107 -19.72 -4.82 30.91
C LEU A 107 -19.34 -4.85 29.43
N THR A 108 -18.14 -4.36 29.13
CA THR A 108 -17.57 -4.42 27.78
C THR A 108 -16.82 -5.72 27.61
N ASP A 109 -17.11 -6.44 26.53
CA ASP A 109 -16.34 -7.62 26.15
C ASP A 109 -14.88 -7.21 25.94
N TYR A 110 -14.03 -7.67 26.85
CA TYR A 110 -12.61 -7.39 26.85
C TYR A 110 -11.91 -7.86 25.58
N GLN A 111 -12.26 -9.05 25.09
CA GLN A 111 -11.64 -9.64 23.92
C GLN A 111 -11.98 -8.80 22.69
N TRP A 112 -13.25 -8.43 22.58
CA TRP A 112 -13.70 -7.53 21.53
C TRP A 112 -12.97 -6.19 21.57
N LEU A 113 -12.89 -5.54 22.73
CA LEU A 113 -12.27 -4.22 22.85
C LEU A 113 -10.76 -4.26 22.56
N LEU A 114 -10.05 -5.26 23.10
CA LEU A 114 -8.63 -5.50 22.83
C LEU A 114 -8.38 -5.67 21.33
N SER A 115 -9.13 -6.55 20.67
CA SER A 115 -8.95 -6.80 19.24
C SER A 115 -9.33 -5.59 18.39
N LYS A 116 -10.34 -4.80 18.78
CA LYS A 116 -10.66 -3.54 18.09
C LYS A 116 -9.55 -2.49 18.22
N ARG A 117 -8.93 -2.37 19.39
CA ARG A 117 -7.79 -1.46 19.59
C ARG A 117 -6.56 -1.88 18.78
N LEU A 118 -6.23 -3.17 18.76
CA LEU A 118 -5.15 -3.69 17.92
C LEU A 118 -5.46 -3.51 16.43
N THR A 119 -6.70 -3.79 16.01
CA THR A 119 -7.13 -3.57 14.61
C THR A 119 -6.98 -2.10 14.23
N ALA A 120 -7.47 -1.17 15.05
CA ALA A 120 -7.34 0.27 14.80
C ALA A 120 -5.86 0.70 14.73
N LEU A 121 -4.99 0.13 15.58
CA LEU A 121 -3.56 0.38 15.53
C LEU A 121 -2.93 -0.07 14.20
N PHE A 122 -3.32 -1.25 13.70
CA PHE A 122 -2.78 -1.83 12.47
C PHE A 122 -3.38 -1.20 11.21
N GLU A 123 -4.60 -0.65 11.30
CA GLU A 123 -5.17 0.20 10.26
C GLU A 123 -4.47 1.57 10.21
N LEU A 124 -4.05 2.09 11.37
CA LEU A 124 -3.26 3.33 11.48
C LEU A 124 -1.85 3.14 10.90
N ASP A 125 -1.20 2.02 11.21
CA ASP A 125 0.09 1.62 10.63
C ASP A 125 0.23 0.09 10.67
N SER A 126 0.17 -0.54 9.51
CA SER A 126 0.26 -2.00 9.38
C SER A 126 1.59 -2.57 9.87
N ASN A 127 2.65 -1.76 9.94
CA ASN A 127 3.98 -2.17 10.40
C ASN A 127 4.04 -2.37 11.92
N LEU A 128 3.01 -1.93 12.64
CA LEU A 128 2.83 -2.19 14.05
C LEU A 128 2.28 -3.59 14.32
N ASN A 129 1.97 -4.40 13.29
CA ASN A 129 1.64 -5.83 13.42
C ASN A 129 2.84 -6.70 12.97
N SER A 130 3.83 -6.86 13.84
CA SER A 130 5.07 -7.57 13.52
C SER A 130 5.55 -8.40 14.71
N THR A 131 6.00 -9.62 14.45
CA THR A 131 6.63 -10.49 15.47
C THR A 131 7.92 -9.91 16.06
N ALA A 132 8.48 -8.85 15.45
CA ALA A 132 9.64 -8.12 15.98
C ALA A 132 9.28 -7.11 17.09
N ILE A 133 7.99 -6.93 17.40
CA ILE A 133 7.48 -6.02 18.43
C ILE A 133 7.01 -6.85 19.63
N GLU A 134 7.40 -6.46 20.84
CA GLU A 134 6.85 -7.04 22.06
C GLU A 134 5.46 -6.47 22.34
N TYR A 135 4.46 -7.34 22.52
CA TYR A 135 3.10 -6.91 22.87
C TYR A 135 2.79 -7.22 24.32
N SER A 136 2.20 -6.24 25.00
CA SER A 136 1.76 -6.38 26.38
C SER A 136 0.44 -5.68 26.64
N ILE A 137 -0.23 -6.14 27.69
CA ILE A 137 -1.40 -5.52 28.28
C ILE A 137 -0.95 -4.96 29.61
N LEU A 138 -1.21 -3.67 29.86
CA LEU A 138 -1.02 -3.05 31.16
C LEU A 138 -2.38 -2.75 31.78
N LEU A 139 -2.58 -3.29 32.99
CA LEU A 139 -3.78 -3.11 33.80
C LEU A 139 -3.47 -2.16 34.96
N GLN A 140 -4.14 -1.00 34.98
CA GLN A 140 -4.10 -0.07 36.11
C GLN A 140 -5.05 -0.55 37.21
N THR A 141 -4.63 -0.50 38.47
CA THR A 141 -5.31 -1.15 39.61
C THR A 141 -5.84 -0.19 40.66
N ASP A 142 -5.47 1.09 40.57
CA ASP A 142 -5.91 2.18 41.45
C ASP A 142 -7.24 2.79 40.96
N CYS A 143 -8.25 1.94 40.83
CA CYS A 143 -9.61 2.34 40.45
C CYS A 143 -10.62 1.38 41.09
N ASP A 144 -11.34 1.87 42.10
CA ASP A 144 -12.31 1.05 42.86
C ASP A 144 -13.75 1.23 42.36
N ASN A 145 -14.00 2.29 41.58
CA ASN A 145 -15.28 2.57 40.97
C ASN A 145 -15.14 3.15 39.56
N GLU A 146 -16.22 3.09 38.79
CA GLU A 146 -16.24 3.50 37.38
C GLU A 146 -15.81 4.96 37.17
N PHE A 147 -16.14 5.87 38.11
CA PHE A 147 -15.74 7.26 37.99
C PHE A 147 -14.22 7.43 38.06
N GLU A 148 -13.56 6.80 39.03
CA GLU A 148 -12.10 6.75 39.12
C GLU A 148 -11.49 6.06 37.90
N THR A 149 -12.10 4.94 37.45
CA THR A 149 -11.67 4.23 36.26
C THR A 149 -11.64 5.13 35.03
N MET A 150 -12.67 5.96 34.83
CA MET A 150 -12.76 6.90 33.71
C MET A 150 -11.71 8.03 33.73
N GLN A 151 -11.11 8.32 34.89
CA GLN A 151 -10.06 9.34 35.01
C GLN A 151 -8.67 8.81 34.63
N LEU A 152 -8.47 7.49 34.63
CA LEU A 152 -7.19 6.87 34.28
C LEU A 152 -7.00 6.83 32.76
N PHE A 153 -5.74 6.81 32.31
CA PHE A 153 -5.41 6.75 30.89
C PHE A 153 -5.89 5.43 30.27
N HIS A 154 -6.51 5.49 29.08
CA HIS A 154 -6.76 4.31 28.26
C HIS A 154 -6.32 4.57 26.83
N GLY A 155 -5.48 3.69 26.31
CA GLY A 155 -4.89 3.87 25.00
C GLY A 155 -3.82 2.84 24.72
N ILE A 156 -2.88 3.21 23.87
CA ILE A 156 -1.75 2.39 23.45
C ILE A 156 -0.47 3.21 23.60
N GLU A 157 0.51 2.66 24.29
CA GLU A 157 1.89 3.17 24.28
C GLU A 157 2.68 2.40 23.22
N VAL A 158 3.21 3.11 22.24
CA VAL A 158 4.17 2.57 21.26
C VAL A 158 5.56 3.05 21.66
N SER A 159 6.40 2.12 22.12
CA SER A 159 7.81 2.39 22.41
C SER A 159 8.65 2.13 21.17
N TYR A 160 9.58 3.04 20.90
CA TYR A 160 10.51 2.95 19.79
C TYR A 160 11.94 3.21 20.25
N GLU A 161 12.91 2.65 19.54
CA GLU A 161 14.33 2.86 19.82
C GLU A 161 15.04 3.38 18.57
N PRO A 162 16.11 4.19 18.72
CA PRO A 162 16.88 4.65 17.57
C PRO A 162 17.43 3.45 16.83
N ILE A 163 17.33 3.49 15.50
CA ILE A 163 17.99 2.52 14.63
C ILE A 163 19.48 2.78 14.80
N LYS A 164 20.15 1.99 15.65
CA LYS A 164 21.61 2.01 15.74
C LYS A 164 22.13 1.63 14.36
N GLU A 165 22.94 2.50 13.75
CA GLU A 165 23.82 2.14 12.62
C GLU A 165 24.93 1.19 13.10
N THR A 166 24.59 0.13 13.80
CA THR A 166 25.45 -1.05 13.93
C THR A 166 24.96 -2.01 12.88
N ILE A 167 25.46 -1.80 11.68
CA ILE A 167 25.36 -2.70 10.55
C ILE A 167 25.99 -4.01 11.01
N ASP A 168 25.19 -5.01 11.37
CA ASP A 168 25.69 -6.38 11.41
C ASP A 168 25.70 -6.87 9.95
N VAL A 169 26.85 -6.65 9.32
CA VAL A 169 27.15 -6.98 7.91
C VAL A 169 26.94 -8.48 7.64
N THR A 170 26.92 -9.29 8.70
CA THR A 170 26.98 -10.76 8.63
C THR A 170 25.68 -11.42 8.15
N GLU A 171 24.50 -10.93 8.54
CA GLU A 171 23.21 -11.48 8.05
C GLU A 171 22.88 -11.01 6.62
N ILE A 172 23.40 -9.85 6.21
CA ILE A 172 23.18 -9.27 4.87
C ILE A 172 24.03 -9.98 3.81
N ASP A 173 25.24 -10.45 4.16
CA ASP A 173 26.10 -11.20 3.24
C ASP A 173 25.59 -12.64 3.01
N ALA A 174 24.88 -13.25 3.97
CA ALA A 174 24.38 -14.62 3.81
C ALA A 174 23.23 -14.74 2.78
N ASP A 175 22.35 -13.73 2.72
CA ASP A 175 21.19 -13.73 1.81
C ASP A 175 21.57 -13.19 0.40
N LEU A 176 22.45 -12.17 0.35
CA LEU A 176 22.93 -11.60 -0.92
C LEU A 176 24.00 -12.43 -1.62
N SER A 177 24.76 -13.27 -0.90
CA SER A 177 25.74 -14.18 -1.51
C SER A 177 25.09 -15.27 -2.37
N ASN A 178 23.81 -15.57 -2.16
CA ASN A 178 23.04 -16.51 -2.99
C ASN A 178 22.36 -15.87 -4.20
N THR A 179 22.18 -14.54 -4.23
CA THR A 179 21.70 -13.82 -5.41
C THR A 179 22.86 -13.42 -6.31
N GLN A 180 22.93 -14.00 -7.52
CA GLN A 180 23.87 -13.62 -8.58
C GLN A 180 23.55 -12.22 -9.17
N THR A 181 23.46 -11.17 -8.35
CA THR A 181 23.28 -9.80 -8.85
C THR A 181 24.64 -9.13 -9.09
N LYS A 182 24.80 -8.53 -10.28
CA LYS A 182 26.00 -7.77 -10.66
C LYS A 182 26.01 -6.34 -10.07
N ASN A 183 24.90 -5.86 -9.50
CA ASN A 183 24.84 -4.56 -8.82
C ASN A 183 24.36 -4.68 -7.35
N PRO A 184 25.15 -5.35 -6.49
CA PRO A 184 24.77 -5.58 -5.10
C PRO A 184 24.60 -4.27 -4.31
N LEU A 185 25.29 -3.19 -4.68
CA LEU A 185 25.16 -1.90 -4.01
C LEU A 185 23.80 -1.23 -4.30
N ALA A 186 23.32 -1.31 -5.54
CA ALA A 186 22.00 -0.80 -5.91
C ALA A 186 20.89 -1.53 -5.15
N VAL A 187 20.93 -2.86 -5.19
CA VAL A 187 19.99 -3.73 -4.47
C VAL A 187 20.03 -3.44 -2.98
N ARG A 188 21.23 -3.29 -2.39
CA ARG A 188 21.40 -2.89 -0.98
C ARG A 188 20.75 -1.55 -0.65
N LYS A 189 20.93 -0.52 -1.47
CA LYS A 189 20.34 0.81 -1.24
C LYS A 189 18.81 0.76 -1.26
N VAL A 190 18.24 0.03 -2.21
CA VAL A 190 16.79 -0.12 -2.35
C VAL A 190 16.21 -0.96 -1.21
N THR A 191 16.81 -2.12 -0.92
CA THR A 191 16.37 -2.98 0.19
C THR A 191 16.54 -2.28 1.55
N GLN A 192 17.59 -1.49 1.76
CA GLN A 192 17.75 -0.67 2.96
C GLN A 192 16.67 0.41 3.04
N PHE A 193 16.34 1.10 1.94
CA PHE A 193 15.24 2.05 1.90
C PHE A 193 13.91 1.39 2.30
N MET A 194 13.61 0.24 1.71
CA MET A 194 12.38 -0.53 1.98
C MET A 194 12.31 -1.03 3.41
N ARG A 195 13.41 -1.57 3.95
CA ARG A 195 13.49 -2.06 5.34
C ARG A 195 13.40 -0.92 6.35
N ARG A 196 14.05 0.22 6.08
CA ARG A 196 14.05 1.40 6.96
C ARG A 196 12.65 1.96 7.14
N ASP A 197 11.89 2.03 6.05
CA ASP A 197 10.55 2.58 6.04
C ASP A 197 9.47 1.48 6.23
N ARG A 198 9.91 0.23 6.47
CA ARG A 198 9.13 -0.98 6.83
C ARG A 198 7.97 -1.35 5.89
N TYR A 199 8.00 -0.95 4.63
CA TYR A 199 6.82 -1.13 3.78
C TYR A 199 6.33 -2.59 3.70
N THR A 200 5.00 -2.78 3.81
CA THR A 200 4.37 -4.07 3.51
C THR A 200 4.42 -4.33 2.00
N MET A 201 4.86 -5.51 1.63
CA MET A 201 5.09 -5.95 0.25
C MET A 201 4.44 -7.31 0.07
N ASP A 202 3.71 -7.49 -1.03
CA ASP A 202 3.11 -8.77 -1.41
C ASP A 202 3.75 -9.37 -2.68
N SER A 203 4.84 -8.76 -3.17
CA SER A 203 5.59 -9.15 -4.37
C SER A 203 4.80 -9.10 -5.67
N ALA A 204 3.59 -8.55 -5.67
CA ALA A 204 2.71 -8.52 -6.84
C ALA A 204 3.35 -7.72 -7.99
N VAL A 205 3.90 -6.54 -7.68
CA VAL A 205 4.54 -5.68 -8.69
C VAL A 205 5.79 -6.34 -9.22
N PHE A 206 6.62 -6.87 -8.33
CA PHE A 206 7.83 -7.59 -8.70
C PHE A 206 7.53 -8.75 -9.66
N SER A 207 6.57 -9.60 -9.30
CA SER A 207 6.21 -10.81 -10.05
C SER A 207 5.61 -10.48 -11.42
N VAL A 208 4.83 -9.40 -11.51
CA VAL A 208 4.27 -8.92 -12.78
C VAL A 208 5.38 -8.42 -13.70
N LEU A 209 6.30 -7.59 -13.20
CA LEU A 209 7.43 -7.10 -14.00
C LEU A 209 8.34 -8.24 -14.47
N ASP A 210 8.56 -9.24 -13.62
CA ASP A 210 9.46 -10.36 -13.92
C ASP A 210 8.94 -11.26 -15.04
N ARG A 211 7.63 -11.57 -15.04
CA ARG A 211 7.03 -12.45 -16.05
C ARG A 211 6.73 -11.75 -17.38
N ASN A 212 6.52 -10.43 -17.37
CA ASN A 212 6.19 -9.65 -18.58
C ASN A 212 7.44 -9.17 -19.32
N THR A 213 8.24 -10.13 -19.79
CA THR A 213 9.56 -9.88 -20.39
C THR A 213 9.55 -9.15 -21.73
N GLN A 214 8.37 -8.99 -22.34
CA GLN A 214 8.15 -8.25 -23.59
C GLN A 214 8.28 -6.73 -23.42
N TRP A 215 8.10 -6.20 -22.21
CA TRP A 215 8.18 -4.75 -21.96
C TRP A 215 9.62 -4.26 -22.07
N ASN A 216 9.85 -3.30 -22.97
CA ASN A 216 11.18 -2.76 -23.27
C ASN A 216 11.12 -1.25 -23.43
N ASN A 217 12.19 -0.54 -23.09
CA ASN A 217 12.21 0.93 -23.07
C ASN A 217 10.97 1.53 -22.37
N ALA A 218 10.56 0.88 -21.28
CA ALA A 218 9.36 1.15 -20.53
C ALA A 218 9.57 2.33 -19.58
N VAL A 219 8.47 3.01 -19.29
CA VAL A 219 8.33 3.94 -18.17
C VAL A 219 7.33 3.37 -17.18
N VAL A 220 7.73 3.30 -15.91
CA VAL A 220 6.82 2.90 -14.83
C VAL A 220 6.31 4.14 -14.12
N VAL A 221 5.00 4.36 -14.20
CA VAL A 221 4.25 5.40 -13.51
C VAL A 221 3.69 4.80 -12.23
N LEU A 222 4.15 5.31 -11.09
CA LEU A 222 3.96 4.75 -9.76
C LEU A 222 3.04 5.67 -8.97
N ASP A 223 1.92 5.12 -8.50
CA ASP A 223 1.22 5.68 -7.36
C ASP A 223 2.18 5.70 -6.16
N TRP A 224 2.50 6.90 -5.68
CA TRP A 224 3.41 7.13 -4.58
C TRP A 224 2.71 7.81 -3.41
N THR A 225 1.55 7.28 -3.06
CA THR A 225 0.79 7.59 -1.84
C THR A 225 1.09 6.60 -0.72
N GLY A 226 0.59 6.91 0.48
CA GLY A 226 0.90 6.15 1.71
C GLY A 226 0.63 4.64 1.60
N SER A 227 -0.44 4.24 0.91
CA SER A 227 -0.79 2.83 0.73
C SER A 227 0.07 2.11 -0.29
N MET A 228 0.80 2.83 -1.15
CA MET A 228 1.52 2.28 -2.29
C MET A 228 3.04 2.31 -2.16
N TYR A 229 3.60 2.87 -1.08
CA TYR A 229 5.05 2.96 -0.92
C TYR A 229 5.78 1.62 -1.00
N GLY A 230 5.23 0.53 -0.45
CA GLY A 230 5.83 -0.80 -0.57
C GLY A 230 5.81 -1.35 -1.97
N HIS A 231 4.63 -1.36 -2.57
CA HIS A 231 4.40 -1.85 -3.92
C HIS A 231 5.21 -1.09 -4.97
N GLY A 232 5.27 0.25 -4.89
CA GLY A 232 6.09 1.02 -5.82
C GLY A 232 7.59 0.84 -5.60
N ALA A 233 8.04 0.51 -4.38
CA ALA A 233 9.43 0.17 -4.11
C ALA A 233 9.85 -1.18 -4.70
N GLU A 234 8.93 -2.13 -4.83
CA GLU A 234 9.19 -3.40 -5.54
C GLU A 234 9.59 -3.18 -7.00
N ALA A 235 8.98 -2.20 -7.70
CA ALA A 235 9.36 -1.88 -9.08
C ALA A 235 10.82 -1.41 -9.19
N ILE A 236 11.26 -0.59 -8.23
CA ILE A 236 12.64 -0.10 -8.17
C ILE A 236 13.60 -1.23 -7.80
N LEU A 237 13.19 -2.13 -6.89
CA LEU A 237 13.97 -3.32 -6.54
C LEU A 237 14.14 -4.25 -7.74
N TRP A 238 13.07 -4.49 -8.49
CA TRP A 238 13.11 -5.28 -9.72
C TRP A 238 14.08 -4.67 -10.73
N GLN A 239 14.03 -3.36 -10.96
CA GLN A 239 14.95 -2.67 -11.85
C GLN A 239 16.41 -2.78 -11.37
N ALA A 240 16.66 -2.69 -10.06
CA ALA A 240 18.00 -2.84 -9.49
C ALA A 240 18.57 -4.26 -9.68
N LEU A 241 17.71 -5.28 -9.69
CA LEU A 241 18.09 -6.68 -9.94
C LEU A 241 18.25 -6.99 -11.44
N ASN A 242 17.56 -6.24 -12.31
CA ASN A 242 17.47 -6.51 -13.75
C ASN A 242 18.11 -5.41 -14.62
N GLU A 243 19.05 -4.63 -14.09
CA GLU A 243 19.63 -3.45 -14.73
C GLU A 243 20.20 -3.72 -16.14
N GLU A 244 20.86 -4.88 -16.35
CA GLU A 244 21.43 -5.26 -17.66
C GLU A 244 20.36 -5.40 -18.75
N GLN A 245 19.11 -5.69 -18.39
CA GLN A 245 18.01 -5.78 -19.36
C GLN A 245 17.59 -4.40 -19.87
N ASN A 246 17.92 -3.33 -19.13
CA ASN A 246 17.61 -1.92 -19.47
C ASN A 246 16.14 -1.72 -19.91
N ARG A 247 15.23 -2.47 -19.28
CA ARG A 247 13.80 -2.50 -19.65
C ARG A 247 13.06 -1.28 -19.15
N ILE A 248 13.28 -0.86 -17.91
CA ILE A 248 12.69 0.36 -17.36
C ILE A 248 13.72 1.48 -17.43
N ARG A 249 13.42 2.54 -18.18
CA ARG A 249 14.31 3.71 -18.35
C ARG A 249 13.96 4.89 -17.46
N HIS A 250 12.67 5.00 -17.13
CA HIS A 250 12.15 6.09 -16.34
C HIS A 250 11.16 5.58 -15.30
N CYS A 251 11.17 6.23 -14.15
CA CYS A 251 10.13 6.12 -13.15
C CYS A 251 9.46 7.48 -12.99
N VAL A 252 8.13 7.48 -12.96
CA VAL A 252 7.32 8.65 -12.70
C VAL A 252 6.53 8.39 -11.42
N PHE A 253 6.49 9.35 -10.50
CA PHE A 253 5.83 9.21 -9.21
C PHE A 253 4.74 10.26 -9.11
N PHE A 254 3.55 9.88 -8.64
CA PHE A 254 2.49 10.83 -8.29
C PHE A 254 2.01 10.68 -6.84
N ASN A 255 1.67 11.79 -6.18
CA ASN A 255 1.24 11.81 -4.76
C ASN A 255 -0.09 12.56 -4.52
N ASP A 256 -0.85 12.78 -5.61
CA ASP A 256 -2.13 13.49 -5.61
C ASP A 256 -2.07 14.91 -5.04
N GLY A 257 -1.06 15.64 -5.53
CA GLY A 257 -1.06 17.09 -5.51
C GLY A 257 -0.35 17.73 -4.32
N ASP A 258 0.73 17.13 -3.80
CA ASP A 258 1.63 17.77 -2.83
C ASP A 258 0.93 18.36 -1.59
N ARG A 259 0.07 17.57 -0.93
CA ARG A 259 -0.77 18.00 0.22
C ARG A 259 -1.78 19.09 -0.14
N THR A 260 -2.12 19.26 -1.42
CA THR A 260 -3.22 20.13 -1.82
C THR A 260 -4.52 19.63 -1.18
N LYS A 261 -5.17 20.49 -0.40
CA LYS A 261 -6.45 20.14 0.25
C LYS A 261 -7.45 19.67 -0.81
N THR A 262 -8.18 18.57 -0.56
CA THR A 262 -9.13 17.93 -1.49
C THR A 262 -10.02 18.91 -2.24
N ARG A 263 -10.63 19.89 -1.55
CA ARG A 263 -11.50 20.91 -2.16
C ARG A 263 -10.82 21.84 -3.19
N LYS A 264 -9.49 21.84 -3.24
CA LYS A 264 -8.67 22.63 -4.16
C LYS A 264 -8.08 21.79 -5.29
N LYS A 265 -8.09 20.45 -5.16
CA LYS A 265 -7.67 19.55 -6.24
C LYS A 265 -8.59 19.78 -7.44
N THR A 266 -7.99 20.26 -8.52
CA THR A 266 -8.70 20.62 -9.74
C THR A 266 -8.21 19.68 -10.81
N ILE A 267 -9.11 18.89 -11.40
CA ILE A 267 -8.79 17.99 -12.52
C ILE A 267 -7.99 18.76 -13.59
N GLY A 268 -6.84 18.21 -13.94
CA GLY A 268 -5.85 18.79 -14.86
C GLY A 268 -4.82 19.73 -14.23
N TYR A 269 -4.92 20.00 -12.94
CA TYR A 269 -4.06 20.94 -12.22
C TYR A 269 -3.81 20.50 -10.78
N THR A 270 -3.87 19.19 -10.52
CA THR A 270 -3.71 18.62 -9.18
C THR A 270 -2.26 18.71 -8.71
N LYS A 271 -1.30 18.62 -9.64
CA LYS A 271 0.16 18.63 -9.42
C LYS A 271 0.68 17.33 -8.79
N GLY A 272 1.92 17.36 -8.29
CA GLY A 272 2.51 16.25 -7.57
C GLY A 272 3.04 15.14 -8.47
N ILE A 273 3.47 15.45 -9.69
CA ILE A 273 4.03 14.49 -10.66
C ILE A 273 5.54 14.72 -10.77
N TYR A 274 6.33 13.65 -10.64
CA TYR A 274 7.79 13.73 -10.53
C TYR A 274 8.47 12.68 -11.40
N PHE A 275 9.52 13.06 -12.11
CA PHE A 275 10.22 12.21 -13.07
C PHE A 275 11.63 11.88 -12.58
N SER A 276 12.04 10.62 -12.73
CA SER A 276 13.40 10.15 -12.48
C SER A 276 13.85 9.18 -13.57
N GLU A 277 15.08 9.34 -14.04
CA GLU A 277 15.76 8.30 -14.82
C GLU A 277 16.17 7.14 -13.91
N THR A 278 16.26 5.93 -14.47
CA THR A 278 16.66 4.72 -13.74
C THR A 278 18.13 4.32 -13.94
N ALA A 279 18.86 4.99 -14.85
CA ALA A 279 20.27 4.71 -15.14
C ALA A 279 21.17 4.80 -13.90
N SER A 280 20.74 5.57 -12.89
CA SER A 280 21.30 5.57 -11.54
C SER A 280 20.18 5.26 -10.57
N ILE A 281 20.18 4.06 -9.98
CA ILE A 281 19.16 3.66 -9.00
C ILE A 281 19.05 4.62 -7.81
N THR A 282 20.10 5.41 -7.55
CA THR A 282 20.12 6.36 -6.45
C THR A 282 19.12 7.51 -6.69
N ASP A 283 18.83 7.84 -7.94
CA ASP A 283 17.96 8.96 -8.27
C ASP A 283 16.47 8.64 -8.06
N PRO A 284 15.95 7.46 -8.47
CA PRO A 284 14.62 7.02 -8.07
C PRO A 284 14.44 6.97 -6.55
N ILE A 285 15.42 6.47 -5.79
CA ILE A 285 15.35 6.44 -4.31
C ILE A 285 15.28 7.84 -3.72
N LYS A 286 16.09 8.79 -4.21
CA LYS A 286 16.02 10.20 -3.78
C LYS A 286 14.67 10.81 -4.14
N MET A 287 14.12 10.45 -5.31
CA MET A 287 12.83 10.94 -5.77
C MET A 287 11.71 10.43 -4.87
N MET A 288 11.66 9.12 -4.59
CA MET A 288 10.71 8.51 -3.66
C MET A 288 10.64 9.26 -2.33
N ARG A 289 11.79 9.54 -1.71
CA ARG A 289 11.86 10.34 -0.48
C ARG A 289 11.28 11.73 -0.71
N ARG A 290 11.70 12.43 -1.76
CA ARG A 290 11.22 13.78 -2.06
C ARG A 290 9.70 13.83 -2.20
N VAL A 291 9.11 12.90 -2.96
CA VAL A 291 7.68 12.85 -3.23
C VAL A 291 6.89 12.53 -1.95
N GLN A 292 7.37 11.59 -1.14
CA GLN A 292 6.80 11.26 0.17
C GLN A 292 6.79 12.47 1.12
N HIS A 293 7.88 13.27 1.16
CA HIS A 293 7.92 14.49 1.98
C HIS A 293 6.95 15.57 1.48
N LYS A 294 6.58 15.54 0.20
CA LYS A 294 5.64 16.49 -0.41
C LYS A 294 4.18 16.12 -0.16
N GLY A 295 3.87 14.85 0.09
CA GLY A 295 2.52 14.39 0.38
C GLY A 295 2.36 12.88 0.28
N ASN A 296 1.26 12.38 0.83
CA ASN A 296 0.92 10.96 0.91
C ASN A 296 -0.46 10.64 0.30
N GLY A 297 -1.02 11.51 -0.54
CA GLY A 297 -2.36 11.35 -1.17
C GLY A 297 -3.47 12.12 -0.44
N GLY A 298 -3.56 11.99 0.88
CA GLY A 298 -4.50 12.76 1.73
C GLY A 298 -5.96 12.31 1.66
N ASP A 299 -6.59 12.22 0.49
CA ASP A 299 -7.90 11.58 0.30
C ASP A 299 -7.82 10.46 -0.73
N SER A 300 -8.66 9.43 -0.58
CA SER A 300 -8.53 8.16 -1.32
C SER A 300 -8.53 8.20 -2.86
N PRO A 301 -9.25 9.10 -3.57
CA PRO A 301 -9.16 9.18 -5.02
C PRO A 301 -7.85 9.84 -5.48
N GLU A 302 -7.21 9.37 -6.54
CA GLU A 302 -5.87 9.85 -6.95
C GLU A 302 -5.88 10.52 -8.35
N ASN A 303 -4.74 11.11 -8.77
CA ASN A 303 -4.58 11.82 -10.06
C ASN A 303 -3.80 11.03 -11.12
N ASP A 304 -4.19 9.76 -11.31
CA ASP A 304 -3.52 8.81 -12.20
C ASP A 304 -3.42 9.30 -13.64
N LEU A 305 -4.49 9.89 -14.19
CA LEU A 305 -4.51 10.27 -15.61
C LEU A 305 -3.67 11.52 -15.89
N GLU A 306 -3.64 12.49 -14.98
CA GLU A 306 -2.71 13.62 -15.06
C GLU A 306 -1.25 13.11 -15.12
N ALA A 307 -0.90 12.11 -14.30
CA ALA A 307 0.43 11.51 -14.30
C ALA A 307 0.76 10.79 -15.61
N LEU A 308 -0.17 10.00 -16.15
CA LEU A 308 -0.02 9.31 -17.43
C LEU A 308 0.11 10.29 -18.60
N ILE A 309 -0.70 11.33 -18.64
CA ILE A 309 -0.67 12.33 -19.72
C ILE A 309 0.63 13.12 -19.67
N ALA A 310 1.07 13.54 -18.47
CA ALA A 310 2.37 14.18 -18.30
C ALA A 310 3.51 13.26 -18.77
N THR A 311 3.41 11.96 -18.49
CA THR A 311 4.39 10.95 -18.93
C THR A 311 4.46 10.87 -20.46
N ILE A 312 3.32 10.72 -21.14
CA ILE A 312 3.25 10.64 -22.61
C ILE A 312 3.83 11.90 -23.25
N ASN A 313 3.51 13.07 -22.70
CA ASN A 313 3.96 14.35 -23.25
C ASN A 313 5.46 14.57 -23.06
N LYS A 314 6.01 14.15 -21.92
CA LYS A 314 7.42 14.39 -21.57
C LYS A 314 8.38 13.34 -22.11
N LEU A 315 7.92 12.10 -22.24
CA LEU A 315 8.71 10.94 -22.68
C LEU A 315 8.07 10.26 -23.91
N PRO A 316 7.86 10.99 -25.03
CA PRO A 316 7.16 10.47 -26.19
C PRO A 316 7.84 9.24 -26.83
N GLU A 317 9.15 9.08 -26.62
CA GLU A 317 9.98 7.97 -27.14
C GLU A 317 9.91 6.67 -26.32
N SER A 318 9.36 6.70 -25.10
CA SER A 318 9.15 5.48 -24.30
C SER A 318 8.26 4.51 -25.09
N GLN A 319 8.48 3.19 -25.04
CA GLN A 319 7.68 2.23 -25.81
C GLN A 319 6.47 1.75 -25.02
N ASP A 320 6.71 1.18 -23.84
CA ASP A 320 5.67 0.69 -22.93
C ASP A 320 5.43 1.66 -21.76
N ILE A 321 4.17 1.89 -21.41
CA ILE A 321 3.78 2.72 -20.26
C ILE A 321 3.06 1.83 -19.26
N ILE A 322 3.66 1.66 -18.09
CA ILE A 322 3.18 0.76 -17.04
C ILE A 322 2.69 1.61 -15.87
N LEU A 323 1.41 1.55 -15.55
CA LEU A 323 0.84 2.16 -14.34
C LEU A 323 0.84 1.13 -13.21
N VAL A 324 1.43 1.46 -12.05
CA VAL A 324 1.28 0.68 -10.81
C VAL A 324 0.38 1.47 -9.86
N ALA A 325 -0.78 0.91 -9.52
CA ALA A 325 -1.82 1.64 -8.78
C ALA A 325 -2.48 0.81 -7.66
N ASP A 326 -3.03 1.51 -6.68
CA ASP A 326 -3.86 0.91 -5.63
C ASP A 326 -5.27 0.61 -6.16
N ASN A 327 -5.64 -0.66 -6.23
CA ASN A 327 -6.99 -1.05 -6.64
C ASN A 327 -8.08 -0.50 -5.71
N ALA A 328 -7.74 -0.17 -4.46
CA ALA A 328 -8.67 0.41 -3.49
C ALA A 328 -8.98 1.90 -3.75
N SER A 329 -8.19 2.58 -4.60
CA SER A 329 -8.35 3.99 -4.90
C SER A 329 -9.16 4.22 -6.18
N CYS A 330 -9.96 5.29 -6.22
CA CYS A 330 -10.61 5.71 -7.45
C CYS A 330 -9.70 6.64 -8.26
N ILE A 331 -9.76 6.56 -9.58
CA ILE A 331 -9.16 7.55 -10.47
C ILE A 331 -10.03 8.81 -10.45
N ARG A 332 -9.59 9.87 -9.77
CA ARG A 332 -10.36 11.12 -9.59
C ARG A 332 -10.61 11.83 -10.90
N ASP A 333 -9.60 11.82 -11.74
CA ASP A 333 -9.50 12.55 -12.99
C ASP A 333 -9.85 11.68 -14.20
N PHE A 334 -10.64 10.60 -14.00
CA PHE A 334 -10.98 9.61 -15.02
C PHE A 334 -11.55 10.21 -16.32
N VAL A 335 -12.25 11.34 -16.24
CA VAL A 335 -12.73 12.13 -17.39
C VAL A 335 -11.62 12.52 -18.38
N LEU A 336 -10.35 12.50 -17.97
CA LEU A 336 -9.19 12.76 -18.82
C LEU A 336 -8.77 11.54 -19.66
N LEU A 337 -9.45 10.39 -19.56
CA LEU A 337 -9.10 9.17 -20.30
C LEU A 337 -9.05 9.40 -21.82
N GLN A 338 -9.93 10.26 -22.33
CA GLN A 338 -9.95 10.67 -23.74
C GLN A 338 -8.68 11.38 -24.22
N CYS A 339 -7.82 11.85 -23.30
CA CYS A 339 -6.55 12.48 -23.63
C CYS A 339 -5.40 11.49 -23.81
N LEU A 340 -5.60 10.20 -23.46
CA LEU A 340 -4.61 9.16 -23.65
C LEU A 340 -4.73 8.57 -25.06
N ASN A 341 -3.59 8.45 -25.74
CA ASN A 341 -3.50 7.96 -27.13
C ASN A 341 -2.49 6.81 -27.29
N ARG A 342 -2.10 6.17 -26.19
CA ARG A 342 -1.13 5.09 -26.15
C ARG A 342 -1.63 3.95 -25.25
N PRO A 343 -1.26 2.69 -25.55
CA PRO A 343 -1.53 1.57 -24.64
C PRO A 343 -0.96 1.80 -23.24
N ILE A 344 -1.80 1.58 -22.22
CA ILE A 344 -1.40 1.64 -20.81
C ILE A 344 -1.53 0.26 -20.19
N HIS A 345 -0.41 -0.29 -19.71
CA HIS A 345 -0.37 -1.55 -18.98
C HIS A 345 -0.58 -1.28 -17.49
N VAL A 346 -1.68 -1.75 -16.92
CA VAL A 346 -2.06 -1.46 -15.54
C VAL A 346 -1.70 -2.64 -14.64
N VAL A 347 -0.89 -2.40 -13.61
CA VAL A 347 -0.51 -3.32 -12.55
C VAL A 347 -1.24 -2.91 -11.28
N LEU A 348 -2.13 -3.77 -10.79
CA LEU A 348 -2.96 -3.48 -9.63
C LEU A 348 -2.49 -4.21 -8.38
N CYS A 349 -2.36 -3.45 -7.31
CA CYS A 349 -2.09 -3.94 -5.96
C CYS A 349 -3.40 -4.01 -5.16
N ARG A 350 -3.44 -4.80 -4.07
CA ARG A 350 -4.58 -4.87 -3.14
C ARG A 350 -5.93 -5.26 -3.80
N THR A 351 -5.91 -6.32 -4.61
CA THR A 351 -7.08 -6.79 -5.41
C THR A 351 -8.04 -7.75 -4.68
N LYS A 352 -7.92 -7.91 -3.36
CA LYS A 352 -8.71 -8.89 -2.57
C LYS A 352 -10.24 -8.69 -2.66
N ASN A 353 -10.69 -7.46 -2.89
CA ASN A 353 -12.12 -7.10 -2.96
C ASN A 353 -12.66 -7.01 -4.40
N GLY A 354 -12.04 -7.75 -5.34
CA GLY A 354 -12.33 -7.65 -6.76
C GLY A 354 -11.54 -6.52 -7.43
N ILE A 355 -11.81 -6.29 -8.72
CA ILE A 355 -11.08 -5.31 -9.53
C ILE A 355 -11.91 -4.06 -9.76
N ASN A 356 -11.32 -2.89 -9.49
CA ASN A 356 -11.93 -1.60 -9.73
C ASN A 356 -12.17 -1.39 -11.25
N PRO A 357 -13.44 -1.21 -11.69
CA PRO A 357 -13.77 -1.06 -13.10
C PRO A 357 -13.09 0.13 -13.80
N GLN A 358 -12.69 1.18 -13.08
CA GLN A 358 -11.95 2.28 -13.70
C GLN A 358 -10.63 1.80 -14.33
N TYR A 359 -9.87 0.95 -13.64
CA TYR A 359 -8.61 0.42 -14.16
C TYR A 359 -8.81 -0.58 -15.31
N ILE A 360 -9.89 -1.37 -15.28
CA ILE A 360 -10.27 -2.22 -16.43
C ILE A 360 -10.56 -1.35 -17.66
N ASN A 361 -11.36 -0.29 -17.48
CA ASN A 361 -11.69 0.64 -18.56
C ASN A 361 -10.47 1.39 -19.07
N LEU A 362 -9.54 1.78 -18.21
CA LEU A 362 -8.28 2.41 -18.60
C LEU A 362 -7.47 1.48 -19.52
N ALA A 363 -7.22 0.23 -19.10
CA ALA A 363 -6.50 -0.74 -19.92
C ALA A 363 -7.25 -1.03 -21.24
N TRP A 364 -8.57 -1.24 -21.18
CA TRP A 364 -9.37 -1.54 -22.35
C TRP A 364 -9.41 -0.40 -23.37
N LYS A 365 -9.73 0.83 -22.95
CA LYS A 365 -9.88 1.99 -23.84
C LYS A 365 -8.56 2.43 -24.46
N THR A 366 -7.44 2.22 -23.77
CA THR A 366 -6.12 2.57 -24.28
C THR A 366 -5.53 1.47 -25.17
N GLY A 367 -6.14 0.28 -25.21
CA GLY A 367 -5.59 -0.89 -25.90
C GLY A 367 -4.39 -1.51 -25.18
N GLY A 368 -4.24 -1.24 -23.89
CA GLY A 368 -3.21 -1.84 -23.04
C GLY A 368 -3.66 -3.17 -22.43
N SER A 369 -3.15 -3.48 -21.24
CA SER A 369 -3.43 -4.73 -20.54
C SER A 369 -3.56 -4.52 -19.03
N LEU A 370 -4.12 -5.51 -18.35
CA LEU A 370 -4.39 -5.48 -16.92
C LEU A 370 -3.67 -6.65 -16.23
N HIS A 371 -2.98 -6.37 -15.13
CA HIS A 371 -2.11 -7.30 -14.43
C HIS A 371 -2.36 -7.22 -12.94
N PHE A 372 -2.55 -8.36 -12.28
CA PHE A 372 -2.73 -8.45 -10.84
C PHE A 372 -2.47 -9.86 -10.36
N ASN A 373 -1.94 -10.03 -9.16
CA ASN A 373 -1.54 -11.34 -8.62
C ASN A 373 -0.71 -12.11 -9.68
N ASP A 374 -1.13 -13.31 -10.04
CA ASP A 374 -0.58 -14.19 -11.08
C ASP A 374 -1.34 -14.14 -12.43
N ILE A 375 -2.25 -13.16 -12.60
CA ILE A 375 -3.11 -13.03 -13.76
C ILE A 375 -2.66 -11.86 -14.66
N ASP A 376 -2.58 -12.13 -15.96
CA ASP A 376 -2.35 -11.14 -17.01
C ASP A 376 -3.51 -11.19 -18.02
N VAL A 377 -4.15 -10.04 -18.24
CA VAL A 377 -5.26 -9.88 -19.17
C VAL A 377 -4.81 -8.96 -20.31
N HIS A 378 -4.43 -9.57 -21.43
CA HIS A 378 -4.12 -8.89 -22.68
C HIS A 378 -5.34 -8.81 -23.60
N ASP A 379 -5.26 -7.98 -24.65
CA ASP A 379 -6.24 -7.93 -25.74
C ASP A 379 -7.69 -7.84 -25.25
N LEU A 380 -7.95 -6.96 -24.28
CA LEU A 380 -9.27 -6.84 -23.62
C LEU A 380 -10.39 -6.61 -24.63
N SER A 381 -10.10 -5.89 -25.71
CA SER A 381 -11.04 -5.65 -26.83
C SER A 381 -11.42 -6.93 -27.58
N GLU A 382 -10.48 -7.87 -27.76
CA GLU A 382 -10.76 -9.16 -28.41
C GLU A 382 -11.45 -10.13 -27.45
N LYS A 383 -11.12 -10.07 -26.16
CA LYS A 383 -11.76 -10.85 -25.10
C LYS A 383 -13.20 -10.42 -24.83
N MET A 384 -13.61 -9.24 -25.30
CA MET A 384 -15.00 -8.76 -25.30
C MET A 384 -15.88 -9.61 -26.23
N LYS A 385 -16.23 -10.82 -25.80
CA LYS A 385 -17.06 -11.75 -26.58
C LYS A 385 -18.52 -11.55 -26.22
N PHE A 386 -19.36 -11.42 -27.26
CA PHE A 386 -20.82 -11.32 -27.11
C PHE A 386 -21.29 -10.18 -26.17
N GLY A 387 -20.54 -9.08 -26.12
CA GLY A 387 -20.87 -7.90 -25.30
C GLY A 387 -20.50 -8.01 -23.82
N SER A 388 -19.72 -9.04 -23.44
CA SER A 388 -19.21 -9.21 -22.08
C SER A 388 -17.72 -9.55 -22.05
N LEU A 389 -17.05 -9.14 -20.98
CA LEU A 389 -15.67 -9.46 -20.65
C LEU A 389 -15.64 -10.20 -19.30
N ASP A 390 -14.98 -11.36 -19.26
CA ASP A 390 -14.81 -12.13 -18.02
C ASP A 390 -13.39 -11.92 -17.49
N ILE A 391 -13.29 -11.46 -16.24
CA ILE A 391 -12.02 -11.26 -15.53
C ILE A 391 -12.15 -11.96 -14.18
N ASN A 392 -11.36 -13.01 -13.98
CA ASN A 392 -11.29 -13.77 -12.73
C ASN A 392 -12.67 -14.24 -12.21
N GLY A 393 -13.57 -14.64 -13.11
CA GLY A 393 -14.91 -15.12 -12.77
C GLY A 393 -15.98 -14.02 -12.61
N THR A 394 -15.58 -12.74 -12.63
CA THR A 394 -16.53 -11.62 -12.68
C THR A 394 -16.79 -11.23 -14.13
N LYS A 395 -18.06 -11.18 -14.51
CA LYS A 395 -18.49 -10.72 -15.84
C LYS A 395 -18.76 -9.23 -15.84
N TYR A 396 -18.18 -8.54 -16.80
CA TYR A 396 -18.36 -7.12 -17.08
C TYR A 396 -19.09 -6.94 -18.41
N VAL A 397 -19.98 -5.95 -18.49
CA VAL A 397 -20.72 -5.60 -19.71
C VAL A 397 -20.54 -4.13 -20.03
N LEU A 398 -20.60 -3.81 -21.33
CA LEU A 398 -20.56 -2.44 -21.79
C LEU A 398 -21.89 -1.73 -21.48
N THR A 399 -21.80 -0.64 -20.72
CA THR A 399 -22.96 0.20 -20.39
C THR A 399 -23.25 1.23 -21.49
N LEU A 400 -24.40 1.90 -21.39
CA LEU A 400 -24.77 3.01 -22.29
C LEU A 400 -23.82 4.21 -22.22
N ASN A 401 -23.06 4.34 -21.13
CA ASN A 401 -22.06 5.39 -20.96
C ASN A 401 -20.68 4.98 -21.50
N ASP A 402 -20.61 3.91 -22.30
CA ASP A 402 -19.39 3.42 -22.95
C ASP A 402 -18.28 3.02 -21.95
N VAL A 403 -18.69 2.52 -20.78
CA VAL A 403 -17.81 1.96 -19.75
C VAL A 403 -18.23 0.54 -19.38
N LEU A 404 -17.25 -0.32 -19.10
CA LEU A 404 -17.41 -1.67 -18.60
C LEU A 404 -17.72 -1.66 -17.11
N GLN A 405 -18.77 -2.38 -16.72
CA GLN A 405 -19.24 -2.51 -15.34
C GLN A 405 -19.63 -3.96 -15.05
N PRO A 406 -19.48 -4.45 -13.81
CA PRO A 406 -19.86 -5.81 -13.47
C PRO A 406 -21.37 -6.00 -13.66
N VAL A 407 -21.75 -7.20 -14.13
CA VAL A 407 -23.15 -7.57 -14.38
C VAL A 407 -23.92 -7.67 -13.07
N ASP A 408 -23.31 -8.29 -12.04
CA ASP A 408 -23.90 -8.37 -10.71
C ASP A 408 -23.57 -7.13 -9.90
N ARG A 409 -24.57 -6.60 -9.20
CA ARG A 409 -24.39 -5.50 -8.26
C ARG A 409 -23.58 -5.92 -7.04
N SER A 410 -23.63 -7.18 -6.63
CA SER A 410 -22.81 -7.69 -5.52
C SER A 410 -21.32 -7.58 -5.81
N ASP A 411 -20.95 -7.69 -7.09
CA ASP A 411 -19.57 -7.63 -7.56
C ASP A 411 -19.10 -6.19 -7.78
N HIS A 412 -20.01 -5.20 -7.65
CA HIS A 412 -19.70 -3.80 -7.83
C HIS A 412 -19.20 -3.12 -6.54
N PHE A 413 -18.16 -3.69 -5.92
CA PHE A 413 -17.56 -3.14 -4.70
C PHE A 413 -17.10 -1.67 -4.85
N PHE A 414 -16.74 -1.28 -6.07
CA PHE A 414 -16.22 0.05 -6.42
C PHE A 414 -17.26 1.02 -6.96
N ALA A 415 -18.56 0.79 -6.75
CA ALA A 415 -19.64 1.66 -7.26
C ALA A 415 -19.51 3.13 -6.84
N HIS A 416 -18.82 3.41 -5.73
CA HIS A 416 -18.53 4.77 -5.29
C HIS A 416 -17.59 5.54 -6.24
N CYS A 417 -16.81 4.84 -7.06
CA CYS A 417 -15.95 5.41 -8.09
C CYS A 417 -16.72 5.87 -9.34
N ASP A 418 -17.95 5.38 -9.56
CA ASP A 418 -18.76 5.73 -10.74
C ASP A 418 -18.98 7.24 -10.91
N ARG A 419 -18.96 7.98 -9.80
CA ARG A 419 -19.10 9.43 -9.80
C ARG A 419 -18.02 10.15 -10.60
N TYR A 420 -16.88 9.52 -10.87
CA TYR A 420 -15.74 10.08 -11.59
C TYR A 420 -15.78 9.86 -13.10
N TYR A 421 -16.72 9.07 -13.62
CA TYR A 421 -16.94 8.95 -15.08
C TYR A 421 -17.44 10.25 -15.72
N THR A 422 -17.89 11.22 -14.92
CA THR A 422 -18.36 12.51 -15.40
C THR A 422 -17.77 13.64 -14.57
N TYR A 423 -17.66 14.82 -15.18
CA TYR A 423 -17.18 16.00 -14.45
C TYR A 423 -18.10 16.32 -13.25
N PRO A 424 -17.54 16.72 -12.09
CA PRO A 424 -18.32 17.10 -10.94
C PRO A 424 -19.31 18.23 -11.28
N LYS A 425 -20.60 18.03 -10.97
CA LYS A 425 -21.63 19.05 -11.15
C LYS A 425 -21.34 20.23 -10.20
N ARG A 426 -20.81 21.34 -10.71
CA ARG A 426 -20.57 22.55 -9.90
C ARG A 426 -21.85 23.35 -9.68
N LEU A 427 -22.14 23.69 -8.42
CA LEU A 427 -23.33 24.43 -7.99
C LEU A 427 -23.41 25.86 -8.56
N ASN A 428 -22.28 26.48 -8.94
CA ASN A 428 -22.22 27.85 -9.44
C ASN A 428 -21.78 27.91 -10.91
N ARG A 429 -22.73 28.20 -11.81
CA ARG A 429 -22.50 28.29 -13.27
C ARG A 429 -21.57 29.44 -13.67
N SER A 430 -21.45 30.49 -12.86
CA SER A 430 -20.68 31.71 -13.17
C SER A 430 -19.16 31.58 -13.04
N LYS A 431 -18.65 30.48 -12.47
CA LYS A 431 -17.21 30.19 -12.33
C LYS A 431 -16.81 28.89 -13.05
N ARG A 432 -17.33 28.67 -14.27
CA ARG A 432 -16.80 27.63 -15.16
C ARG A 432 -15.38 28.02 -15.57
N ARG A 433 -14.36 27.47 -14.90
CA ARG A 433 -13.05 27.29 -15.55
C ARG A 433 -13.31 26.43 -16.78
N LYS A 434 -12.70 26.76 -17.93
CA LYS A 434 -12.73 25.89 -19.10
C LYS A 434 -12.25 24.50 -18.65
N GLU A 435 -12.91 23.45 -19.16
CA GLU A 435 -12.37 22.09 -19.05
C GLU A 435 -10.93 22.14 -19.58
N PRO A 436 -9.97 21.51 -18.86
CA PRO A 436 -8.59 21.62 -19.28
C PRO A 436 -8.43 20.99 -20.66
N GLU A 437 -7.69 21.66 -21.54
CA GLU A 437 -7.20 21.02 -22.76
C GLU A 437 -6.29 19.86 -22.35
N CYS A 438 -6.14 18.83 -23.20
CA CYS A 438 -5.29 17.65 -22.95
C CYS A 438 -3.78 17.97 -22.84
N TYR A 439 -3.42 19.23 -22.58
CA TYR A 439 -2.09 19.77 -22.37
C TYR A 439 -2.03 20.42 -21.00
N PHE A 440 -1.37 19.74 -20.06
CA PHE A 440 -1.13 20.26 -18.71
C PHE A 440 0.26 20.87 -18.64
N GLN A 441 0.37 22.05 -18.02
CA GLN A 441 1.66 22.65 -17.71
C GLN A 441 2.08 22.18 -16.31
N ASP A 442 3.32 21.69 -16.21
CA ASP A 442 3.99 21.24 -14.97
C ASP A 442 3.89 22.28 -13.81
#